data_AF-A0A4Q2Z7L3-F1
#
_entry.id   AF-A0A4Q2Z7L3-F1
#
_cell.length_a   1.000
_cell.length_b   1.000
_cell.length_c   1.000
_cell.angle_alpha   90.00
_cell.angle_beta   90.00
_cell.angle_gamma   90.00
#
_symmetry.space_group_name_H-M   'P 1'
#
loop_
_entity.id
_entity.type
_entity.pdbx_description
1 polymer ?
#
loop_
_entity_poly.entity_id
_entity_poly.type
_entity_poly.pdbx_seq_one_letter_code
_entity_poly.pdbx_strand_id
1 'polypeptide(L)'
;AMAEVKASGITDYRAHEMSRPPLTELLAMTEIYEIGAATGCPAHVVHCSLGRGYDIAAGYRAQGHRATVECLIHYLTLDQETDARRLGGKSKCNPPIRPRAEVEKLWRHLAAGNVTLLSTDHVSWSLDRKTNPDMLANASGLPGLEAMVPLFIKGALERGVSLTWAARLMALNPARHFRIDHVKGALEVGKHADIAVLTAEEHVFDASKTGNNVVGWSPYDGMTLPYKVAGTYLRGALAYDGSTVVAEPGTGRFVRPPANLSLQDF
;
A
#
# COMPACT_ATOMS: atom_id res chain seq x y z
N ALA A 1 13.63 -11.35 20.14
CA ALA A 1 13.22 -10.04 19.60
C ALA A 1 12.61 -9.11 20.66
N MET A 2 11.30 -9.15 20.99
CA MET A 2 10.70 -8.16 21.90
C MET A 2 11.36 -8.06 23.29
N ALA A 3 11.69 -9.19 23.91
CA ALA A 3 12.39 -9.22 25.20
C ALA A 3 13.79 -8.61 25.11
N GLU A 4 14.51 -8.82 24.01
CA GLU A 4 15.85 -8.27 23.77
C GLU A 4 15.80 -6.76 23.57
N VAL A 5 14.80 -6.24 22.83
CA VAL A 5 14.57 -4.79 22.68
C VAL A 5 14.30 -4.15 24.03
N LYS A 6 13.47 -4.79 24.86
CA LYS A 6 13.20 -4.31 26.21
C LYS A 6 14.48 -4.30 27.06
N ALA A 7 15.30 -5.35 26.97
CA ALA A 7 16.57 -5.46 27.69
C ALA A 7 17.63 -4.45 27.20
N SER A 8 17.60 -4.05 25.93
CA SER A 8 18.55 -3.07 25.38
C SER A 8 18.24 -1.63 25.78
N GLY A 9 17.07 -1.36 26.36
CA GLY A 9 16.63 -0.01 26.74
C GLY A 9 16.35 0.92 25.56
N ILE A 10 16.29 0.41 24.33
CA ILE A 10 16.01 1.23 23.13
C ILE A 10 14.50 1.41 23.03
N THR A 11 14.06 2.66 23.08
CA THR A 11 12.63 3.03 23.05
C THR A 11 12.24 3.91 21.86
N ASP A 12 13.20 4.35 21.04
CA ASP A 12 12.95 5.19 19.86
C ASP A 12 12.46 4.37 18.64
N TYR A 13 12.36 5.02 17.47
CA TYR A 13 11.88 4.42 16.21
C TYR A 13 12.56 3.09 15.86
N ARG A 14 13.81 2.86 16.29
CA ARG A 14 14.55 1.62 16.04
C ARG A 14 13.95 0.41 16.77
N ALA A 15 13.37 0.64 17.94
CA ALA A 15 12.82 -0.42 18.79
C ALA A 15 11.77 -1.27 18.05
N HIS A 16 10.95 -0.63 17.22
CA HIS A 16 9.88 -1.29 16.49
C HIS A 16 10.39 -2.28 15.45
N GLU A 17 11.38 -1.88 14.63
CA GLU A 17 11.98 -2.82 13.68
C GLU A 17 12.74 -3.95 14.39
N MET A 18 13.52 -3.62 15.43
CA MET A 18 14.25 -4.63 16.21
C MET A 18 13.31 -5.67 16.85
N SER A 19 12.10 -5.25 17.22
CA SER A 19 11.10 -6.14 17.80
C SER A 19 10.48 -7.11 16.79
N ARG A 20 10.63 -6.84 15.49
CA ARG A 20 10.02 -7.54 14.35
C ARG A 20 11.03 -7.72 13.21
N PRO A 21 12.11 -8.50 13.44
CA PRO A 21 13.19 -8.64 12.47
C PRO A 21 12.67 -9.26 11.17
N PRO A 22 13.35 -9.05 10.02
CA PRO A 22 12.93 -9.57 8.73
C PRO A 22 12.54 -11.06 8.72
N LEU A 23 13.22 -11.87 9.53
CA LEU A 23 12.92 -13.29 9.70
C LEU A 23 11.45 -13.58 10.02
N THR A 24 10.79 -12.77 10.86
CA THR A 24 9.39 -13.04 11.26
C THR A 24 8.43 -12.87 10.10
N GLU A 25 8.68 -11.91 9.22
CA GLU A 25 7.89 -11.70 8.01
C GLU A 25 8.13 -12.83 7.01
N LEU A 26 9.40 -13.16 6.74
CA LEU A 26 9.75 -14.16 5.73
C LEU A 26 9.29 -15.59 6.09
N LEU A 27 9.35 -15.97 7.38
CA LEU A 27 8.84 -17.27 7.83
C LEU A 27 7.32 -17.35 7.66
N ALA A 28 6.59 -16.31 8.08
CA ALA A 28 5.13 -16.27 7.92
C ALA A 28 4.72 -16.31 6.44
N MET A 29 5.43 -15.61 5.56
CA MET A 29 5.20 -15.69 4.12
C MET A 29 5.42 -17.09 3.57
N THR A 30 6.51 -17.74 3.98
CA THR A 30 6.83 -19.10 3.53
C THR A 30 5.75 -20.08 3.98
N GLU A 31 5.28 -19.97 5.22
CA GLU A 31 4.19 -20.78 5.76
C GLU A 31 2.89 -20.59 4.96
N ILE A 32 2.50 -19.34 4.66
CA ILE A 32 1.31 -19.04 3.84
C ILE A 32 1.40 -19.70 2.46
N TYR A 33 2.54 -19.60 1.80
CA TYR A 33 2.71 -20.16 0.46
C TYR A 33 2.82 -21.69 0.46
N GLU A 34 3.47 -22.29 1.45
CA GLU A 34 3.56 -23.75 1.58
C GLU A 34 2.18 -24.35 1.84
N ILE A 35 1.36 -23.73 2.70
CA ILE A 35 -0.05 -24.14 2.90
C ILE A 35 -0.83 -24.05 1.58
N GLY A 36 -0.65 -22.96 0.82
CA GLY A 36 -1.27 -22.82 -0.51
C GLY A 36 -0.82 -23.91 -1.49
N ALA A 37 0.47 -24.23 -1.51
CA ALA A 37 1.04 -25.28 -2.34
C ALA A 37 0.48 -26.67 -1.99
N ALA A 38 0.43 -27.01 -0.70
CA ALA A 38 -0.05 -28.30 -0.21
C ALA A 38 -1.55 -28.51 -0.43
N THR A 39 -2.35 -27.43 -0.39
CA THR A 39 -3.81 -27.50 -0.52
C THR A 39 -4.31 -27.22 -1.94
N GLY A 40 -3.47 -26.65 -2.80
CA GLY A 40 -3.88 -26.12 -4.11
C GLY A 40 -4.64 -24.79 -4.05
N CYS A 41 -4.83 -24.21 -2.85
CA CYS A 41 -5.48 -22.92 -2.70
C CYS A 41 -4.55 -21.78 -3.16
N PRO A 42 -5.10 -20.75 -3.84
CA PRO A 42 -4.36 -19.50 -4.06
C PRO A 42 -3.94 -18.87 -2.74
N ALA A 43 -2.68 -18.46 -2.66
CA ALA A 43 -2.08 -17.82 -1.51
C ALA A 43 -1.72 -16.37 -1.84
N HIS A 44 -2.08 -15.47 -0.92
CA HIS A 44 -1.82 -14.04 -1.03
C HIS A 44 -1.17 -13.54 0.25
N VAL A 45 0.00 -12.92 0.12
CA VAL A 45 0.62 -12.18 1.22
C VAL A 45 0.28 -10.71 1.04
N VAL A 46 -0.44 -10.16 2.01
CA VAL A 46 -0.68 -8.73 2.15
C VAL A 46 0.58 -8.01 2.63
N HIS A 47 0.67 -6.71 2.32
CA HIS A 47 1.63 -5.77 2.90
C HIS A 47 3.09 -6.27 3.09
N CYS A 48 3.69 -6.86 2.05
CA CYS A 48 5.09 -7.31 2.10
C CYS A 48 6.06 -6.12 2.00
N SER A 49 6.99 -6.04 2.95
CA SER A 49 7.94 -4.94 3.10
C SER A 49 9.37 -5.27 2.66
N LEU A 50 9.66 -6.54 2.35
CA LEU A 50 11.00 -7.04 2.07
C LEU A 50 11.12 -7.58 0.66
N GLY A 51 12.18 -7.21 -0.07
CA GLY A 51 12.47 -7.73 -1.42
C GLY A 51 12.48 -9.26 -1.47
N ARG A 52 13.07 -9.91 -0.45
CA ARG A 52 13.12 -11.38 -0.38
C ARG A 52 11.73 -12.03 -0.29
N GLY A 53 10.72 -11.33 0.22
CA GLY A 53 9.34 -11.83 0.18
C GLY A 53 8.80 -11.99 -1.25
N TYR A 54 9.18 -11.07 -2.14
CA TYR A 54 8.82 -11.12 -3.56
C TYR A 54 9.57 -12.24 -4.30
N ASP A 55 10.82 -12.50 -3.94
CA ASP A 55 11.58 -13.65 -4.44
C ASP A 55 10.91 -14.98 -4.05
N ILE A 56 10.48 -15.10 -2.78
CA ILE A 56 9.76 -16.28 -2.29
C ILE A 56 8.47 -16.48 -3.09
N ALA A 57 7.63 -15.44 -3.23
CA ALA A 57 6.41 -15.50 -4.02
C ALA A 57 6.69 -15.89 -5.49
N ALA A 58 7.74 -15.35 -6.09
CA ALA A 58 8.18 -15.72 -7.42
C ALA A 58 8.59 -17.21 -7.52
N GLY A 59 9.29 -17.73 -6.53
CA GLY A 59 9.68 -19.14 -6.46
C GLY A 59 8.48 -20.09 -6.43
N TYR A 60 7.44 -19.78 -5.66
CA TYR A 60 6.21 -20.60 -5.65
C TYR A 60 5.44 -20.49 -6.98
N ARG A 61 5.38 -19.31 -7.60
CA ARG A 61 4.80 -19.17 -8.95
C ARG A 61 5.54 -19.99 -10.00
N ALA A 62 6.88 -20.01 -9.95
CA ALA A 62 7.70 -20.78 -10.88
C ALA A 62 7.47 -22.29 -10.77
N GLN A 63 7.00 -22.78 -9.63
CA GLN A 63 6.61 -24.16 -9.39
C GLN A 63 5.16 -24.47 -9.82
N GLY A 64 4.44 -23.48 -10.36
CA GLY A 64 3.05 -23.62 -10.81
C GLY A 64 2.00 -23.30 -9.74
N HIS A 65 2.41 -22.85 -8.55
CA HIS A 65 1.47 -22.47 -7.49
C HIS A 65 0.94 -21.04 -7.68
N ARG A 66 -0.30 -20.82 -7.24
CA ARG A 66 -0.98 -19.52 -7.28
C ARG A 66 -0.54 -18.65 -6.10
N ALA A 67 0.66 -18.08 -6.19
CA ALA A 67 1.24 -17.20 -5.17
C ALA A 67 1.23 -15.73 -5.61
N THR A 68 0.58 -14.87 -4.83
CA THR A 68 0.50 -13.42 -5.07
C THR A 68 1.02 -12.64 -3.87
N VAL A 69 1.44 -11.40 -4.11
CA VAL A 69 2.05 -10.54 -3.08
C VAL A 69 1.67 -9.07 -3.32
N GLU A 70 1.29 -8.40 -2.24
CA GLU A 70 0.94 -6.97 -2.20
C GLU A 70 2.09 -6.14 -1.61
N CYS A 71 2.38 -5.02 -2.26
CA CYS A 71 3.25 -3.96 -1.75
C CYS A 71 2.39 -2.81 -1.22
N LEU A 72 2.90 -2.06 -0.23
CA LEU A 72 2.27 -0.83 0.22
C LEU A 72 3.05 0.39 -0.25
N ILE A 73 2.33 1.48 -0.52
CA ILE A 73 2.93 2.73 -1.00
C ILE A 73 3.96 3.31 -0.01
N HIS A 74 3.76 3.14 1.29
CA HIS A 74 4.74 3.61 2.27
C HIS A 74 6.05 2.83 2.19
N TYR A 75 6.06 1.54 1.80
CA TYR A 75 7.32 0.80 1.60
C TYR A 75 8.06 1.20 0.30
N LEU A 76 7.36 1.83 -0.65
CA LEU A 76 7.99 2.43 -1.84
C LEU A 76 8.46 3.87 -1.63
N THR A 77 8.07 4.49 -0.52
CA THR A 77 8.23 5.93 -0.31
C THR A 77 9.14 6.24 0.87
N LEU A 78 8.79 5.66 2.03
CA LEU A 78 9.38 5.97 3.32
C LEU A 78 10.53 5.01 3.63
N ASP A 79 11.61 5.55 4.20
CA ASP A 79 12.71 4.75 4.71
C ASP A 79 12.95 4.93 6.21
N GLN A 80 13.73 4.02 6.79
CA GLN A 80 14.02 4.05 8.21
C GLN A 80 14.97 5.20 8.59
N GLU A 81 16.04 5.37 7.83
CA GLU A 81 17.15 6.28 8.10
C GLU A 81 16.71 7.76 8.14
N THR A 82 15.70 8.10 7.35
CA THR A 82 15.17 9.43 7.10
C THR A 82 13.79 9.57 7.71
N ASP A 83 12.81 8.78 7.27
CA ASP A 83 11.40 9.02 7.58
C ASP A 83 10.99 8.45 8.93
N ALA A 84 11.32 7.19 9.22
CA ALA A 84 10.98 6.61 10.52
C ALA A 84 11.65 7.39 11.66
N ARG A 85 12.91 7.79 11.45
CA ARG A 85 13.65 8.68 12.36
C ARG A 85 12.95 10.01 12.58
N ARG A 86 12.52 10.69 11.51
CA ARG A 86 11.82 11.98 11.56
C ARG A 86 10.44 11.87 12.22
N LEU A 87 9.71 10.80 11.93
CA LEU A 87 8.32 10.61 12.35
C LEU A 87 8.18 10.05 13.76
N GLY A 88 9.21 9.37 14.30
CA GLY A 88 9.16 8.72 15.62
C GLY A 88 7.98 7.75 15.71
N GLY A 89 7.17 7.86 16.77
CA GLY A 89 5.98 7.04 16.98
C GLY A 89 4.96 7.05 15.82
N LYS A 90 4.91 8.15 15.04
CA LYS A 90 4.04 8.25 13.86
C LYS A 90 4.38 7.23 12.78
N SER A 91 5.63 6.79 12.69
CA SER A 91 6.10 5.81 11.70
C SER A 91 5.62 4.37 11.95
N LYS A 92 5.03 4.08 13.11
CA LYS A 92 4.70 2.71 13.48
C LYS A 92 3.60 2.11 12.59
N CYS A 93 3.95 1.11 11.79
CA CYS A 93 3.06 0.22 11.03
C CYS A 93 3.58 -1.23 11.07
N ASN A 94 2.79 -2.22 10.65
CA ASN A 94 3.20 -3.62 10.64
C ASN A 94 3.02 -4.21 9.24
N PRO A 95 4.06 -4.78 8.60
CA PRO A 95 5.48 -4.75 8.97
C PRO A 95 6.09 -3.35 9.16
N PRO A 96 7.23 -3.21 9.87
CA PRO A 96 7.87 -1.91 10.08
C PRO A 96 8.37 -1.27 8.77
N ILE A 97 8.48 0.06 8.73
CA ILE A 97 9.24 0.76 7.69
C ILE A 97 10.68 0.22 7.67
N ARG A 98 11.17 -0.08 6.47
CA ARG A 98 12.47 -0.74 6.25
C ARG A 98 13.56 0.25 5.83
N PRO A 99 14.84 -0.15 5.89
CA PRO A 99 15.94 0.64 5.36
C PRO A 99 15.75 1.05 3.90
N ARG A 100 16.35 2.17 3.49
CA ARG A 100 16.28 2.69 2.10
C ARG A 100 16.68 1.65 1.05
N ALA A 101 17.59 0.74 1.39
CA ALA A 101 17.99 -0.36 0.52
C ALA A 101 16.82 -1.31 0.16
N GLU A 102 15.87 -1.53 1.07
CA GLU A 102 14.66 -2.32 0.77
C GLU A 102 13.72 -1.54 -0.14
N VAL A 103 13.54 -0.23 0.05
CA VAL A 103 12.74 0.62 -0.85
C VAL A 103 13.19 0.44 -2.31
N GLU A 104 14.50 0.48 -2.57
CA GLU A 104 15.04 0.28 -3.92
C GLU A 104 14.88 -1.17 -4.43
N LYS A 105 14.92 -2.18 -3.54
CA LYS A 105 14.59 -3.57 -3.93
C LYS A 105 13.13 -3.68 -4.36
N LEU A 106 12.21 -3.08 -3.62
CA LEU A 106 10.78 -3.13 -3.93
C LEU A 106 10.48 -2.44 -5.27
N TRP A 107 11.10 -1.29 -5.56
CA TRP A 107 10.99 -0.67 -6.88
C TRP A 107 11.53 -1.56 -8.01
N ARG A 108 12.63 -2.27 -7.80
CA ARG A 108 13.13 -3.26 -8.77
C ARG A 108 12.15 -4.42 -8.98
N HIS A 109 11.57 -4.97 -7.91
CA HIS A 109 10.55 -6.01 -8.03
C HIS A 109 9.29 -5.51 -8.74
N LEU A 110 8.88 -4.27 -8.47
CA LEU A 110 7.75 -3.64 -9.13
C LEU A 110 8.00 -3.49 -10.63
N ALA A 111 9.13 -2.92 -11.01
CA ALA A 111 9.52 -2.75 -12.40
C ALA A 111 9.65 -4.09 -13.16
N ALA A 112 10.10 -5.14 -12.46
CA ALA A 112 10.18 -6.50 -12.98
C ALA A 112 8.82 -7.25 -13.03
N GLY A 113 7.73 -6.64 -12.55
CA GLY A 113 6.39 -7.24 -12.54
C GLY A 113 6.19 -8.33 -11.48
N ASN A 114 7.02 -8.36 -10.44
CA ASN A 114 6.88 -9.32 -9.35
C ASN A 114 5.80 -8.94 -8.33
N VAL A 115 5.45 -7.66 -8.25
CA VAL A 115 4.40 -7.12 -7.38
C VAL A 115 3.02 -7.40 -8.00
N THR A 116 2.10 -7.96 -7.21
CA THR A 116 0.73 -8.24 -7.69
C THR A 116 -0.18 -7.03 -7.48
N LEU A 117 -0.20 -6.48 -6.27
CA LEU A 117 -1.06 -5.37 -5.87
C LEU A 117 -0.23 -4.25 -5.23
N LEU A 118 -0.71 -3.02 -5.35
CA LEU A 118 -0.18 -1.87 -4.61
C LEU A 118 -1.32 -1.18 -3.86
N SER A 119 -1.21 -1.10 -2.54
CA SER A 119 -2.24 -0.47 -1.69
C SER A 119 -1.62 0.39 -0.57
N THR A 120 -2.38 0.67 0.49
CA THR A 120 -1.99 1.61 1.55
C THR A 120 -1.97 1.05 2.96
N ASP A 121 -2.72 -0.03 3.24
CA ASP A 121 -3.06 -0.47 4.61
C ASP A 121 -3.50 0.72 5.49
N HIS A 122 -4.44 1.50 4.95
CA HIS A 122 -4.85 2.75 5.57
C HIS A 122 -5.46 2.53 6.95
N VAL A 123 -4.79 3.04 7.98
CA VAL A 123 -5.27 3.04 9.35
C VAL A 123 -4.95 4.40 9.99
N SER A 124 -6.00 5.16 10.28
CA SER A 124 -5.90 6.53 10.78
C SER A 124 -6.10 6.58 12.28
N TRP A 125 -5.00 6.74 13.02
CA TRP A 125 -5.03 6.96 14.46
C TRP A 125 -4.87 8.44 14.80
N SER A 126 -5.59 8.89 15.82
CA SER A 126 -5.40 10.19 16.44
C SER A 126 -3.96 10.35 16.96
N LEU A 127 -3.47 11.59 17.02
CA LEU A 127 -2.07 11.88 17.33
C LEU A 127 -1.64 11.38 18.72
N ASP A 128 -2.53 11.42 19.71
CA ASP A 128 -2.29 10.94 21.07
C ASP A 128 -1.90 9.45 21.12
N ARG A 129 -2.35 8.66 20.13
CA ARG A 129 -1.98 7.23 19.99
C ARG A 129 -0.65 7.02 19.27
N LYS A 130 0.00 8.08 18.80
CA LYS A 130 1.20 8.05 17.94
C LYS A 130 2.37 8.85 18.50
N THR A 131 2.21 9.50 19.66
CA THR A 131 3.22 10.38 20.29
C THR A 131 3.80 9.82 21.59
N ASN A 132 3.63 8.53 21.88
CA ASN A 132 4.23 7.92 23.06
C ASN A 132 5.76 7.84 22.88
N PRO A 133 6.57 8.29 23.88
CA PRO A 133 8.03 8.16 23.84
C PRO A 133 8.52 6.71 23.74
N ASP A 134 7.76 5.75 24.27
CA ASP A 134 7.98 4.34 24.01
C ASP A 134 7.36 3.97 22.66
N MET A 135 8.22 3.75 21.67
CA MET A 135 7.85 3.34 20.32
C MET A 135 6.94 2.09 20.35
N LEU A 136 7.17 1.13 21.25
CA LEU A 136 6.36 -0.09 21.33
C LEU A 136 4.96 0.14 21.92
N ALA A 137 4.71 1.26 22.59
CA ALA A 137 3.40 1.64 23.10
C ALA A 137 2.50 2.40 22.09
N ASN A 138 3.06 2.89 20.97
CA ASN A 138 2.28 3.57 19.93
C ASN A 138 1.33 2.62 19.17
N ALA A 139 0.26 3.15 18.58
CA ALA A 139 -0.63 2.38 17.71
C ALA A 139 0.00 2.16 16.31
N SER A 140 -0.27 0.98 15.73
CA SER A 140 0.22 0.63 14.38
C SER A 140 -0.77 1.07 13.31
N GLY A 141 -0.30 1.73 12.25
CA GLY A 141 -1.13 2.22 11.17
C GLY A 141 -0.70 3.58 10.64
N LEU A 142 -0.88 3.81 9.34
CA LEU A 142 -0.55 5.06 8.65
C LEU A 142 -1.74 5.58 7.82
N PRO A 143 -2.09 6.87 7.92
CA PRO A 143 -3.01 7.52 6.99
C PRO A 143 -2.32 7.79 5.64
N GLY A 144 -2.84 7.22 4.56
CA GLY A 144 -2.21 7.38 3.24
C GLY A 144 -3.07 7.14 2.01
N LEU A 145 -4.40 7.05 2.14
CA LEU A 145 -5.28 6.67 1.04
C LEU A 145 -5.24 7.70 -0.10
N GLU A 146 -5.40 8.97 0.27
CA GLU A 146 -5.44 10.12 -0.65
C GLU A 146 -4.12 10.33 -1.41
N ALA A 147 -2.99 10.12 -0.75
CA ALA A 147 -1.68 10.42 -1.32
C ALA A 147 -1.14 9.32 -2.25
N MET A 148 -1.78 8.13 -2.28
CA MET A 148 -1.20 6.92 -2.89
C MET A 148 -0.76 7.12 -4.35
N VAL A 149 -1.63 7.67 -5.19
CA VAL A 149 -1.37 7.79 -6.64
C VAL A 149 -0.29 8.86 -6.92
N PRO A 150 -0.36 10.09 -6.39
CA PRO A 150 0.73 11.06 -6.52
C PRO A 150 2.08 10.57 -6.01
N LEU A 151 2.11 9.84 -4.88
CA LEU A 151 3.34 9.26 -4.34
C LEU A 151 3.95 8.22 -5.28
N PHE A 152 3.10 7.36 -5.85
CA PHE A 152 3.56 6.38 -6.83
C PHE A 152 4.14 7.08 -8.07
N ILE A 153 3.45 8.10 -8.60
CA ILE A 153 3.93 8.85 -9.77
C ILE A 153 5.30 9.47 -9.46
N LYS A 154 5.46 10.11 -8.30
CA LYS A 154 6.75 10.67 -7.87
C LYS A 154 7.86 9.62 -7.92
N GLY A 155 7.69 8.51 -7.21
CA GLY A 155 8.73 7.48 -7.13
C GLY A 155 8.98 6.76 -8.45
N ALA A 156 7.95 6.62 -9.30
CA ALA A 156 8.05 6.03 -10.62
C ALA A 156 8.84 6.92 -11.59
N LEU A 157 8.55 8.23 -11.62
CA LEU A 157 9.29 9.20 -12.44
C LEU A 157 10.77 9.27 -12.07
N GLU A 158 11.08 9.29 -10.77
CA GLU A 158 12.47 9.29 -10.26
C GLU A 158 13.29 8.08 -10.72
N ARG A 159 12.62 6.98 -11.06
CA ARG A 159 13.26 5.69 -11.39
C ARG A 159 13.03 5.24 -12.84
N GLY A 160 12.38 6.07 -13.66
CA GLY A 160 12.02 5.70 -15.04
C GLY A 160 11.04 4.53 -15.14
N VAL A 161 10.20 4.31 -14.12
CA VAL A 161 9.17 3.27 -14.11
C VAL A 161 7.91 3.80 -14.81
N SER A 162 7.35 2.99 -15.72
CA SER A 162 6.13 3.38 -16.44
C SER A 162 4.96 3.66 -15.49
N LEU A 163 4.26 4.78 -15.69
CA LEU A 163 3.06 5.13 -14.93
C LEU A 163 1.90 4.16 -15.18
N THR A 164 1.94 3.36 -16.25
CA THR A 164 0.94 2.30 -16.51
C THR A 164 0.91 1.24 -15.42
N TRP A 165 1.98 1.10 -14.64
CA TRP A 165 1.99 0.26 -13.44
C TRP A 165 0.97 0.70 -12.39
N ALA A 166 0.66 2.01 -12.27
CA ALA A 166 -0.38 2.49 -11.37
C ALA A 166 -1.75 1.86 -11.72
N ALA A 167 -2.16 1.97 -12.99
CA ALA A 167 -3.42 1.40 -13.47
C ALA A 167 -3.46 -0.13 -13.28
N ARG A 168 -2.33 -0.80 -13.51
CA ARG A 168 -2.25 -2.26 -13.34
C ARG A 168 -2.33 -2.69 -11.87
N LEU A 169 -1.52 -2.11 -11.00
CA LEU A 169 -1.34 -2.56 -9.61
C LEU A 169 -2.42 -2.03 -8.67
N MET A 170 -3.05 -0.90 -8.99
CA MET A 170 -4.04 -0.22 -8.13
C MET A 170 -5.48 -0.36 -8.64
N ALA A 171 -5.71 -0.78 -9.89
CA ALA A 171 -7.06 -0.93 -10.45
C ALA A 171 -7.30 -2.31 -11.07
N LEU A 172 -6.55 -2.69 -12.11
CA LEU A 172 -6.81 -3.93 -12.86
C LEU A 172 -6.57 -5.18 -12.02
N ASN A 173 -5.39 -5.30 -11.41
CA ASN A 173 -5.02 -6.47 -10.63
C ASN A 173 -5.90 -6.63 -9.37
N PRO A 174 -6.18 -5.56 -8.58
CA PRO A 174 -7.15 -5.67 -7.48
C PRO A 174 -8.54 -6.10 -7.94
N ALA A 175 -9.03 -5.55 -9.05
CA ALA A 175 -10.34 -5.94 -9.58
C ALA A 175 -10.40 -7.44 -9.93
N ARG A 176 -9.34 -7.99 -10.52
CA ARG A 176 -9.21 -9.43 -10.80
C ARG A 176 -9.07 -10.25 -9.53
N HIS A 177 -8.19 -9.82 -8.62
CA HIS A 177 -7.94 -10.51 -7.36
C HIS A 177 -9.22 -10.68 -6.53
N PHE A 178 -10.02 -9.62 -6.46
CA PHE A 178 -11.32 -9.63 -5.78
C PHE A 178 -12.48 -10.05 -6.68
N ARG A 179 -12.21 -10.52 -7.92
CA ARG A 179 -13.21 -11.09 -8.85
C ARG A 179 -14.35 -10.14 -9.22
N ILE A 180 -14.04 -8.85 -9.33
CA ILE A 180 -14.98 -7.77 -9.67
C ILE A 180 -14.61 -7.06 -10.98
N ASP A 181 -13.67 -7.62 -11.75
CA ASP A 181 -13.18 -7.06 -13.01
C ASP A 181 -14.20 -7.08 -14.15
N HIS A 182 -15.30 -7.83 -14.00
CA HIS A 182 -16.48 -7.73 -14.88
C HIS A 182 -17.09 -6.32 -14.92
N VAL A 183 -16.91 -5.49 -13.88
CA VAL A 183 -17.41 -4.10 -13.82
C VAL A 183 -16.38 -3.07 -13.34
N LYS A 184 -15.17 -3.48 -12.94
CA LYS A 184 -14.13 -2.59 -12.37
C LYS A 184 -12.77 -2.76 -13.04
N GLY A 185 -11.87 -1.82 -12.74
CA GLY A 185 -10.42 -2.01 -12.90
C GLY A 185 -9.86 -1.72 -14.29
N ALA A 186 -10.67 -1.32 -15.26
CA ALA A 186 -10.18 -0.92 -16.58
C ALA A 186 -11.11 0.10 -17.26
N LEU A 187 -10.54 0.89 -18.18
CA LEU A 187 -11.27 1.77 -19.07
C LEU A 187 -11.71 0.98 -20.32
N GLU A 188 -12.77 0.21 -20.17
CA GLU A 188 -13.31 -0.67 -21.21
C GLU A 188 -14.83 -0.50 -21.31
N VAL A 189 -15.39 -0.65 -22.52
CA VAL A 189 -16.84 -0.60 -22.74
C VAL A 189 -17.54 -1.65 -21.87
N GLY A 190 -18.59 -1.24 -21.17
CA GLY A 190 -19.37 -2.10 -20.27
C GLY A 190 -18.93 -2.06 -18.80
N LYS A 191 -17.73 -1.55 -18.48
CA LYS A 191 -17.29 -1.36 -17.09
C LYS A 191 -17.84 -0.05 -16.51
N HIS A 192 -17.84 0.03 -15.18
CA HIS A 192 -18.16 1.29 -14.51
C HIS A 192 -17.13 2.36 -14.89
N ALA A 193 -17.63 3.56 -15.21
CA ALA A 193 -16.81 4.75 -15.42
C ALA A 193 -16.26 5.29 -14.10
N ASP A 194 -15.39 4.50 -13.46
CA ASP A 194 -14.62 4.88 -12.27
C ASP A 194 -13.24 5.38 -12.72
N ILE A 195 -13.05 6.70 -12.72
CA ILE A 195 -11.94 7.36 -13.42
C ILE A 195 -11.30 8.38 -12.49
N ALA A 196 -9.97 8.36 -12.35
CA ALA A 196 -9.21 9.44 -11.75
C ALA A 196 -8.48 10.22 -12.85
N VAL A 197 -8.66 11.54 -12.84
CA VAL A 197 -7.97 12.48 -13.74
C VAL A 197 -6.83 13.11 -12.95
N LEU A 198 -5.63 13.02 -13.50
CA LEU A 198 -4.41 13.56 -12.89
C LEU A 198 -3.92 14.74 -13.71
N THR A 199 -3.46 15.80 -13.03
CA THR A 199 -2.82 16.96 -13.66
C THR A 199 -1.37 17.08 -13.17
N ALA A 200 -0.47 17.43 -14.07
CA ALA A 200 0.94 17.68 -13.78
C ALA A 200 1.10 19.06 -13.11
N GLU A 201 0.73 19.12 -11.84
CA GLU A 201 0.80 20.32 -11.02
C GLU A 201 1.55 19.99 -9.73
N GLU A 202 2.73 20.60 -9.58
CA GLU A 202 3.55 20.42 -8.40
C GLU A 202 2.91 21.08 -7.18
N HIS A 203 2.92 20.38 -6.05
CA HIS A 203 2.48 20.94 -4.77
C HIS A 203 3.12 20.24 -3.59
N VAL A 204 3.09 20.92 -2.44
CA VAL A 204 3.46 20.32 -1.15
C VAL A 204 2.23 19.64 -0.56
N PHE A 205 2.35 18.36 -0.21
CA PHE A 205 1.28 17.61 0.45
C PHE A 205 1.10 18.07 1.90
N ASP A 206 -0.14 18.34 2.28
CA ASP A 206 -0.51 18.81 3.62
C ASP A 206 -1.87 18.21 3.99
N ALA A 207 -1.85 17.11 4.75
CA ALA A 207 -3.05 16.39 5.15
C ALA A 207 -4.01 17.22 6.00
N SER A 208 -3.53 18.28 6.67
CA SER A 208 -4.38 19.15 7.49
C SER A 208 -5.35 19.99 6.66
N LYS A 209 -5.08 20.15 5.36
CA LYS A 209 -5.87 20.99 4.45
C LYS A 209 -6.88 20.23 3.58
N THR A 210 -6.78 18.90 3.53
CA THR A 210 -7.59 18.13 2.57
C THR A 210 -9.01 17.87 3.06
N GLY A 211 -9.18 17.70 4.38
CA GLY A 211 -10.47 17.37 4.99
C GLY A 211 -11.00 15.97 4.64
N ASN A 212 -10.23 15.16 3.90
CA ASN A 212 -10.65 13.87 3.37
C ASN A 212 -10.39 12.69 4.33
N ASN A 213 -9.85 12.96 5.51
CA ASN A 213 -9.54 11.98 6.53
C ASN A 213 -9.98 12.49 7.91
N VAL A 214 -10.32 11.58 8.82
CA VAL A 214 -10.69 11.90 10.21
C VAL A 214 -9.53 12.51 11.01
N VAL A 215 -8.29 12.35 10.52
CA VAL A 215 -7.09 12.94 11.10
C VAL A 215 -6.43 13.92 10.12
N GLY A 216 -5.96 15.05 10.64
CA GLY A 216 -5.24 16.08 9.88
C GLY A 216 -3.72 15.90 9.86
N TRP A 217 -3.23 14.67 9.77
CA TRP A 217 -1.79 14.39 9.68
C TRP A 217 -1.51 13.22 8.73
N SER A 218 -0.31 13.21 8.13
CA SER A 218 0.17 12.11 7.30
C SER A 218 1.68 11.93 7.43
N PRO A 219 2.23 10.70 7.28
CA PRO A 219 3.69 10.51 7.20
C PRO A 219 4.32 11.26 6.00
N TYR A 220 3.52 11.63 5.01
CA TYR A 220 3.94 12.31 3.77
C TYR A 220 3.83 13.84 3.83
N ASP A 221 3.40 14.41 4.96
CA ASP A 221 3.30 15.87 5.10
C ASP A 221 4.64 16.55 4.79
N GLY A 222 4.59 17.58 3.95
CA GLY A 222 5.77 18.33 3.49
C GLY A 222 6.44 17.76 2.24
N MET A 223 6.01 16.61 1.71
CA MET A 223 6.55 16.08 0.45
C MET A 223 6.04 16.87 -0.75
N THR A 224 6.95 17.26 -1.65
CA THR A 224 6.60 17.84 -2.95
C THR A 224 6.19 16.73 -3.92
N LEU A 225 4.94 16.77 -4.38
CA LEU A 225 4.34 15.81 -5.29
C LEU A 225 4.16 16.44 -6.69
N PRO A 226 4.56 15.74 -7.77
CA PRO A 226 4.57 16.32 -9.12
C PRO A 226 3.20 16.37 -9.79
N TYR A 227 2.20 15.69 -9.23
CA TYR A 227 0.85 15.57 -9.80
C TYR A 227 -0.20 15.72 -8.72
N LYS A 228 -1.36 16.29 -9.09
CA LYS A 228 -2.59 16.32 -8.31
C LYS A 228 -3.67 15.46 -8.96
N VAL A 229 -4.63 14.99 -8.15
CA VAL A 229 -5.89 14.49 -8.67
C VAL A 229 -6.76 15.70 -9.01
N ALA A 230 -7.01 15.93 -10.30
CA ALA A 230 -7.85 17.03 -10.80
C ALA A 230 -9.34 16.68 -10.80
N GLY A 231 -9.68 15.39 -10.73
CA GLY A 231 -11.06 14.96 -10.60
C GLY A 231 -11.17 13.45 -10.44
N THR A 232 -12.23 13.01 -9.77
CA THR A 232 -12.57 11.59 -9.64
C THR A 232 -14.02 11.39 -10.02
N TYR A 233 -14.28 10.41 -10.86
CA TYR A 233 -15.61 10.01 -11.30
C TYR A 233 -15.93 8.64 -10.73
N LEU A 234 -17.14 8.49 -10.19
CA LEU A 234 -17.68 7.24 -9.66
C LEU A 234 -18.89 6.85 -10.51
N ARG A 235 -18.77 5.79 -11.32
CA ARG A 235 -19.78 5.34 -12.29
C ARG A 235 -20.26 6.48 -13.20
N GLY A 236 -19.34 7.33 -13.64
CA GLY A 236 -19.60 8.45 -14.55
C GLY A 236 -20.06 9.75 -13.90
N ALA A 237 -20.40 9.74 -12.60
CA ALA A 237 -20.73 10.95 -11.86
C ALA A 237 -19.48 11.55 -11.21
N LEU A 238 -19.33 12.88 -11.28
CA LEU A 238 -18.24 13.57 -10.58
C LEU A 238 -18.38 13.36 -9.07
N ALA A 239 -17.34 12.84 -8.44
CA ALA A 239 -17.27 12.57 -7.00
C ALA A 239 -16.26 13.47 -6.28
N TYR A 240 -15.24 13.94 -7.00
CA TYR A 240 -14.25 14.91 -6.53
C TYR A 240 -13.90 15.84 -7.68
N ASP A 241 -13.89 17.15 -7.45
CA ASP A 241 -13.71 18.17 -8.49
C ASP A 241 -12.28 18.75 -8.58
N GLY A 242 -11.32 18.13 -7.88
CA GLY A 242 -9.96 18.65 -7.75
C GLY A 242 -9.74 19.52 -6.51
N SER A 243 -10.82 19.83 -5.77
CA SER A 243 -10.76 20.62 -4.54
C SER A 243 -11.53 19.96 -3.39
N THR A 244 -12.76 19.52 -3.62
CA THR A 244 -13.65 18.96 -2.59
C THR A 244 -14.38 17.72 -3.08
N VAL A 245 -14.78 16.86 -2.14
CA VAL A 245 -15.66 15.72 -2.41
C VAL A 245 -17.08 16.25 -2.59
N VAL A 246 -17.63 16.07 -3.78
CA VAL A 246 -18.99 16.51 -4.15
C VAL A 246 -20.00 15.37 -4.16
N ALA A 247 -19.54 14.12 -3.96
CA ALA A 247 -20.42 12.97 -3.81
C ALA A 247 -21.08 12.93 -2.43
N GLU A 248 -22.39 12.73 -2.40
CA GLU A 248 -23.15 12.61 -1.15
C GLU A 248 -22.93 11.25 -0.46
N PRO A 249 -22.96 11.20 0.89
CA PRO A 249 -22.97 9.95 1.63
C PRO A 249 -24.05 8.97 1.13
N GLY A 250 -23.71 7.70 1.00
CA GLY A 250 -24.62 6.67 0.46
C GLY A 250 -24.58 6.51 -1.06
N THR A 251 -23.81 7.33 -1.78
CA THR A 251 -23.57 7.13 -3.23
C THR A 251 -22.81 5.83 -3.53
N GLY A 252 -22.03 5.31 -2.58
CA GLY A 252 -21.34 4.02 -2.68
C GLY A 252 -22.32 2.84 -2.84
N ARG A 253 -21.89 1.77 -3.50
CA ARG A 253 -22.65 0.51 -3.62
C ARG A 253 -21.73 -0.66 -3.38
N PHE A 254 -22.23 -1.68 -2.68
CA PHE A 254 -21.52 -2.94 -2.52
C PHE A 254 -21.36 -3.61 -3.90
N VAL A 255 -20.14 -4.00 -4.23
CA VAL A 255 -19.82 -4.74 -5.46
C VAL A 255 -19.39 -6.13 -5.04
N ARG A 256 -20.02 -7.14 -5.64
CA ARG A 256 -19.75 -8.54 -5.34
C ARG A 256 -19.24 -9.26 -6.58
N PRO A 257 -18.45 -10.33 -6.42
CA PRO A 257 -18.17 -11.24 -7.50
C PRO A 257 -19.46 -11.81 -8.13
N PRO A 258 -19.48 -12.12 -9.43
CA PRO A 258 -20.54 -12.89 -10.05
C PRO A 258 -20.74 -14.24 -9.34
N ALA A 259 -22.00 -14.66 -9.18
CA ALA A 259 -22.35 -15.86 -8.40
C ALA A 259 -21.77 -17.18 -8.95
N ASN A 260 -21.39 -17.22 -10.23
CA ASN A 260 -21.01 -18.44 -10.94
C ASN A 260 -19.49 -18.56 -11.21
N LEU A 261 -18.64 -17.76 -10.57
CA LEU A 261 -17.19 -17.88 -10.76
C LEU A 261 -16.65 -19.12 -10.04
N SER A 262 -16.01 -20.03 -10.78
CA SER A 262 -15.36 -21.16 -10.17
C SER A 262 -14.14 -20.70 -9.34
N LEU A 263 -13.71 -21.51 -8.37
CA LEU A 263 -12.42 -21.28 -7.70
C LEU A 263 -11.23 -21.53 -8.65
N GLN A 264 -11.46 -22.13 -9.81
CA GLN A 264 -10.40 -22.53 -10.74
C GLN A 264 -10.02 -21.43 -11.75
N ASP A 265 -10.78 -20.34 -11.87
CA ASP A 265 -10.56 -19.31 -12.91
C ASP A 265 -9.54 -18.20 -12.53
N PHE A 266 -8.52 -18.51 -11.71
CA PHE A 266 -7.41 -17.59 -11.44
C PHE A 266 -6.31 -17.66 -12.50
#